data_AF-A0A6B3C8W3-F1
#
_entry.id   AF-A0A6B3C8W3-F1
#
_cell.length_a   1.000
_cell.length_b   1.000
_cell.length_c   1.000
_cell.angle_alpha   90.00
_cell.angle_beta   90.00
_cell.angle_gamma   90.00
#
_symmetry.space_group_name_H-M   'P 1'
#
loop_
_entity.id
_entity.type
_entity.pdbx_description
1 polymer ?
#
loop_
_entity_poly.entity_id
_entity_poly.type
_entity_poly.pdbx_seq_one_letter_code
_entity_poly.pdbx_strand_id
1 'polypeptide(L)'
;SVLARAHELIPYARLGAVGRSTVEQAYWSQGHAFEYWSHAACVLPIEEWPHFAFRRRANRARGHRWHVLRDKERSTAAVLDRLRADGPLTSTELGGAKNGGEWFEWSETKIAVEWLLDTGEVVCAERRGWKRVYDLPERAVPELLLLDE
;
A
#
# COMPACT_ATOMS: atom_id res chain seq x y z
N SER A 1 11.10 9.20 -18.93
CA SER A 1 9.84 9.96 -18.87
C SER A 1 8.70 8.98 -18.66
N VAL A 2 7.75 9.26 -17.76
CA VAL A 2 6.54 8.45 -17.54
C VAL A 2 5.34 9.37 -17.80
N LEU A 3 4.46 8.99 -18.74
CA LEU A 3 3.30 9.79 -19.14
C LEU A 3 2.23 9.84 -18.04
N ALA A 4 1.83 8.68 -17.54
CA ALA A 4 0.79 8.49 -16.54
C ALA A 4 0.92 7.09 -15.91
N ARG A 5 0.18 6.84 -14.81
CA ARG A 5 0.14 5.52 -14.16
C ARG A 5 -0.90 4.60 -14.81
N ALA A 6 -0.75 3.30 -14.62
CA ALA A 6 -1.67 2.31 -15.19
C ALA A 6 -3.13 2.57 -14.79
N HIS A 7 -3.39 2.92 -13.53
CA HIS A 7 -4.75 3.21 -13.05
C HIS A 7 -5.34 4.49 -13.62
N GLU A 8 -4.54 5.39 -14.20
CA GLU A 8 -5.02 6.55 -14.99
C GLU A 8 -5.26 6.18 -16.46
N LEU A 9 -4.35 5.39 -17.05
CA LEU A 9 -4.39 5.02 -18.46
C LEU A 9 -5.51 4.02 -18.80
N ILE A 10 -5.82 3.10 -17.89
CA ILE A 10 -6.85 2.07 -18.13
C ILE A 10 -8.26 2.67 -18.23
N PRO A 11 -8.72 3.55 -17.30
CA PRO A 11 -9.99 4.26 -17.47
C PRO A 11 -10.00 5.12 -18.72
N TYR A 12 -8.91 5.81 -19.05
CA TYR A 12 -8.83 6.60 -20.28
C TYR A 12 -9.06 5.75 -21.54
N ALA A 13 -8.38 4.60 -21.63
CA ALA A 13 -8.51 3.68 -22.76
C ALA A 13 -9.92 3.08 -22.89
N ARG A 14 -10.64 2.93 -21.78
CA ARG A 14 -11.98 2.29 -21.74
C ARG A 14 -13.13 3.27 -21.85
N LEU A 15 -13.00 4.45 -21.26
CA LEU A 15 -14.07 5.43 -21.06
C LEU A 15 -13.87 6.72 -21.88
N GLY A 16 -12.75 6.84 -22.62
CA GLY A 16 -12.40 8.04 -23.35
C GLY A 16 -11.68 9.06 -22.46
N ALA A 17 -11.81 10.35 -22.76
CA ALA A 17 -11.04 11.43 -22.12
C ALA A 17 -11.47 11.75 -20.68
N VAL A 18 -11.56 10.74 -19.81
CA VAL A 18 -11.77 10.92 -18.37
C VAL A 18 -10.55 11.63 -17.77
N GLY A 19 -10.81 12.69 -17.00
CA GLY A 19 -9.76 13.48 -16.37
C GLY A 19 -9.07 12.73 -15.22
N ARG A 20 -7.78 13.00 -15.00
CA ARG A 20 -7.01 12.43 -13.89
C ARG A 20 -7.69 12.65 -12.53
N SER A 21 -8.21 13.85 -12.28
CA SER A 21 -8.90 14.16 -11.02
C SER A 21 -10.12 13.27 -10.80
N THR A 22 -10.92 13.03 -11.84
CA THR A 22 -12.07 12.13 -11.78
C THR A 22 -11.63 10.70 -11.48
N VAL A 23 -10.58 10.22 -12.12
CA VAL A 23 -10.04 8.87 -11.87
C VAL A 23 -9.49 8.73 -10.44
N GLU A 24 -8.70 9.69 -9.98
CA GLU A 24 -8.13 9.68 -8.63
C GLU A 24 -9.23 9.75 -7.56
N GLN A 25 -10.24 10.61 -7.75
CA GLN A 25 -11.40 10.65 -6.86
C GLN A 25 -12.18 9.33 -6.88
N ALA A 26 -12.32 8.71 -8.06
CA ALA A 26 -13.03 7.45 -8.20
C ALA A 26 -12.31 6.23 -7.60
N TYR A 27 -11.03 6.33 -7.22
CA TYR A 27 -10.33 5.25 -6.51
C TYR A 27 -9.99 5.60 -5.06
N TRP A 28 -9.60 6.85 -4.80
CA TRP A 28 -8.98 7.25 -3.53
C TRP A 28 -9.89 8.12 -2.66
N SER A 29 -11.18 8.20 -2.98
CA SER A 29 -12.17 8.85 -2.13
C SER A 29 -13.15 7.84 -1.52
N GLN A 30 -13.75 8.19 -0.38
CA GLN A 30 -14.78 7.38 0.29
C GLN A 30 -14.33 5.99 0.79
N GLY A 31 -13.05 5.64 0.73
CA GLY A 31 -12.52 4.39 1.30
C GLY A 31 -13.06 3.11 0.66
N HIS A 32 -13.52 3.17 -0.59
CA HIS A 32 -14.09 2.00 -1.28
C HIS A 32 -13.06 1.19 -2.07
N ALA A 33 -11.78 1.57 -2.05
CA ALA A 33 -10.72 0.82 -2.72
C ALA A 33 -9.43 0.77 -1.88
N PHE A 34 -8.62 -0.24 -2.18
CA PHE A 34 -7.29 -0.40 -1.63
C PHE A 34 -6.30 -0.91 -2.68
N GLU A 35 -5.02 -0.64 -2.47
CA GLU A 35 -3.94 -1.18 -3.28
C GLU A 35 -3.31 -2.40 -2.58
N TYR A 36 -3.25 -3.53 -3.28
CA TYR A 36 -2.66 -4.76 -2.74
C TYR A 36 -2.08 -5.66 -3.83
N TRP A 37 -1.29 -6.65 -3.40
CA TRP A 37 -0.79 -7.70 -4.27
C TRP A 37 -1.91 -8.73 -4.55
N SER A 38 -2.51 -8.61 -5.73
CA SER A 38 -3.29 -9.67 -6.36
C SER A 38 -2.38 -10.40 -7.36
N HIS A 39 -2.70 -10.49 -8.65
CA HIS A 39 -1.75 -10.95 -9.67
C HIS A 39 -0.50 -10.05 -9.72
N ALA A 40 -0.67 -8.74 -9.54
CA ALA A 40 0.38 -7.74 -9.38
C ALA A 40 -0.06 -6.70 -8.33
N ALA A 41 0.60 -5.55 -8.26
CA ALA A 41 0.05 -4.40 -7.53
C ALA A 41 -1.22 -3.92 -8.25
N CYS A 42 -2.36 -4.07 -7.60
CA CYS A 42 -3.68 -3.79 -8.15
C CYS A 42 -4.43 -2.82 -7.23
N VAL A 43 -5.29 -1.98 -7.82
CA VAL A 43 -6.34 -1.27 -7.09
C VAL A 43 -7.57 -2.16 -7.10
N LEU A 44 -8.14 -2.45 -5.93
CA LEU A 44 -9.20 -3.42 -5.71
C LEU A 44 -10.35 -2.79 -4.92
N PRO A 45 -11.61 -3.20 -5.15
CA PRO A 45 -12.73 -2.82 -4.29
C PRO A 45 -12.49 -3.24 -2.84
N ILE A 46 -12.85 -2.40 -1.87
CA ILE A 46 -12.59 -2.65 -0.44
C ILE A 46 -13.24 -3.94 0.05
N GLU A 47 -14.37 -4.32 -0.55
CA GLU A 47 -15.12 -5.55 -0.27
C GLU A 47 -14.31 -6.82 -0.58
N GLU A 48 -13.30 -6.73 -1.44
CA GLU A 48 -12.42 -7.86 -1.75
C GLU A 48 -11.34 -8.09 -0.69
N TRP A 49 -11.19 -7.21 0.30
CA TRP A 49 -10.15 -7.34 1.33
C TRP A 49 -10.09 -8.72 2.00
N PRO A 50 -11.21 -9.36 2.41
CA PRO A 50 -11.19 -10.69 3.02
C PRO A 50 -10.71 -11.79 2.06
N HIS A 51 -10.97 -11.65 0.76
CA HIS A 51 -10.61 -12.66 -0.25
C HIS A 51 -9.09 -12.83 -0.41
N PHE A 52 -8.29 -11.89 0.09
CA PHE A 52 -6.83 -11.96 0.07
C PHE A 52 -6.21 -12.43 1.40
N ALA A 53 -7.01 -12.80 2.41
CA ALA A 53 -6.53 -13.28 3.71
C ALA A 53 -5.59 -14.49 3.56
N PHE A 54 -5.89 -15.43 2.66
CA PHE A 54 -5.02 -16.58 2.38
C PHE A 54 -3.61 -16.15 1.92
N ARG A 55 -3.48 -15.07 1.13
CA ARG A 55 -2.18 -14.54 0.69
C ARG A 55 -1.46 -13.85 1.82
N ARG A 56 -2.16 -13.08 2.66
CA ARG A 56 -1.58 -12.45 3.86
C ARG A 56 -0.99 -13.51 4.79
N ARG A 57 -1.74 -14.60 5.04
CA ARG A 57 -1.25 -15.77 5.81
C ARG A 57 -0.03 -16.42 5.16
N ALA A 58 -0.06 -16.67 3.85
CA ALA A 58 1.08 -17.24 3.14
C ALA A 58 2.32 -16.33 3.19
N ASN A 59 2.14 -15.01 3.07
CA ASN A 59 3.22 -14.04 3.23
C ASN A 59 3.80 -14.09 4.64
N ARG A 60 2.96 -14.03 5.69
CA ARG A 60 3.41 -14.16 7.10
C ARG A 60 4.21 -15.44 7.32
N ALA A 61 3.73 -16.58 6.82
CA ALA A 61 4.42 -17.87 6.92
C ALA A 61 5.76 -17.89 6.19
N ARG A 62 5.89 -17.19 5.05
CA ARG A 62 7.16 -17.03 4.34
C ARG A 62 8.18 -16.19 5.13
N GLY A 63 7.72 -15.24 5.94
CA GLY A 63 8.56 -14.48 6.85
C GLY A 63 9.36 -13.32 6.24
N HIS A 64 9.52 -13.25 4.92
CA HIS A 64 10.22 -12.15 4.24
C HIS A 64 9.64 -11.85 2.84
N ARG A 65 9.99 -10.68 2.27
CA ARG A 65 9.76 -10.36 0.84
C ARG A 65 10.94 -10.89 0.00
N TRP A 66 11.09 -10.45 -1.26
CA TRP A 66 12.36 -10.65 -1.97
C TRP A 66 13.55 -9.92 -1.30
N HIS A 67 13.27 -8.90 -0.47
CA HIS A 67 14.23 -8.30 0.43
C HIS A 67 14.13 -8.89 1.84
N VAL A 68 15.27 -9.00 2.51
CA VAL A 68 15.37 -9.43 3.91
C VAL A 68 15.70 -8.21 4.77
N LEU A 69 14.90 -7.98 5.82
CA LEU A 69 15.17 -6.95 6.82
C LEU A 69 16.34 -7.38 7.70
N ARG A 70 17.20 -6.43 8.10
CA ARG A 70 18.34 -6.73 8.98
C ARG A 70 17.86 -6.98 10.41
N ASP A 71 16.96 -6.13 10.86
CA ASP A 71 16.25 -6.26 12.14
C ASP A 71 14.74 -6.07 11.86
N LYS A 72 14.05 -7.19 11.62
CA LYS A 72 12.67 -7.19 11.16
C LYS A 72 11.76 -6.61 12.22
N GLU A 73 11.87 -7.11 13.44
CA GLU A 73 11.02 -6.76 14.57
C GLU A 73 11.13 -5.26 14.89
N ARG A 74 12.36 -4.73 14.98
CA ARG A 74 12.57 -3.30 15.22
C ARG A 74 12.04 -2.44 14.10
N SER A 75 12.28 -2.83 12.85
CA SER A 75 11.91 -2.02 11.68
C SER A 75 10.41 -1.98 11.46
N THR A 76 9.71 -3.11 11.63
CA THR A 76 8.24 -3.14 11.53
C THR A 76 7.59 -2.41 12.71
N ALA A 77 8.09 -2.59 13.93
CA ALA A 77 7.59 -1.86 15.10
C ALA A 77 7.71 -0.34 14.91
N ALA A 78 8.87 0.14 14.46
CA ALA A 78 9.09 1.57 14.21
C ALA A 78 8.11 2.15 13.17
N VAL A 79 7.79 1.40 12.11
CA VAL A 79 6.79 1.83 11.11
C VAL A 79 5.39 1.86 11.73
N LEU A 80 4.98 0.81 12.44
CA LEU A 80 3.66 0.75 13.07
C LEU A 80 3.47 1.86 14.11
N ASP A 81 4.49 2.14 14.92
CA ASP A 81 4.45 3.21 15.93
C ASP A 81 4.30 4.59 15.30
N ARG A 82 4.99 4.85 14.18
CA ARG A 82 4.80 6.08 13.40
C ARG A 82 3.39 6.20 12.86
N LEU A 83 2.82 5.13 12.28
CA LEU A 83 1.45 5.15 11.77
C LEU A 83 0.41 5.34 12.88
N ARG A 84 0.64 4.75 14.07
CA ARG A 84 -0.20 4.97 15.25
C ARG A 84 -0.19 6.42 15.70
N ALA A 85 1.01 7.00 15.84
CA ALA A 85 1.23 8.33 16.39
C ALA A 85 0.83 9.45 15.43
N ASP A 86 1.21 9.34 14.16
CA ASP A 86 1.13 10.43 13.20
C ASP A 86 -0.01 10.25 12.18
N GLY A 87 -0.68 9.10 12.20
CA GLY A 87 -1.73 8.78 11.24
C GLY A 87 -1.18 8.23 9.91
N PRO A 88 -1.92 8.39 8.80
CA PRO A 88 -1.53 7.89 7.49
C PRO A 88 -0.30 8.61 6.93
N LEU A 89 0.74 7.86 6.56
CA LEU A 89 2.02 8.39 6.09
C LEU A 89 2.46 7.78 4.75
N THR A 90 3.14 8.56 3.94
CA THR A 90 3.85 8.07 2.76
C THR A 90 5.21 7.46 3.11
N SER A 91 5.78 6.68 2.20
CA SER A 91 7.14 6.13 2.38
C SER A 91 8.20 7.21 2.65
N THR A 92 8.04 8.41 2.08
CA THR A 92 8.95 9.54 2.35
C THR A 92 8.79 10.08 3.76
N GLU A 93 7.57 10.24 4.26
CA GLU A 93 7.28 10.77 5.60
C GLU A 93 7.64 9.76 6.72
N LEU A 94 7.68 8.47 6.39
CA LEU A 94 8.25 7.42 7.24
C LEU A 94 9.79 7.48 7.31
N GLY A 95 10.46 8.32 6.52
CA GLY A 95 11.93 8.36 6.39
C GLY A 95 12.50 7.26 5.48
N GLY A 96 11.65 6.62 4.68
CA GLY A 96 12.02 5.53 3.79
C GLY A 96 12.55 5.96 2.41
N ALA A 97 12.50 7.25 2.07
CA ALA A 97 13.12 7.76 0.86
C ALA A 97 14.60 8.07 1.13
N LYS A 98 15.53 7.31 0.54
CA LYS A 98 16.95 7.68 0.56
C LYS A 98 17.15 8.92 -0.31
N ASN A 99 17.73 9.98 0.24
CA ASN A 99 18.30 11.06 -0.57
C ASN A 99 19.67 10.58 -1.09
N GLY A 100 19.80 10.40 -2.41
CA GLY A 100 21.09 10.15 -3.08
C GLY A 100 21.50 8.68 -3.33
N GLY A 101 20.63 7.70 -3.08
CA GLY A 101 20.86 6.30 -3.49
C GLY A 101 20.38 6.00 -4.92
N GLU A 102 20.80 4.87 -5.49
CA GLU A 102 20.27 4.44 -6.80
C GLU A 102 18.77 4.16 -6.69
N TRP A 103 18.04 4.36 -7.79
CA TRP A 103 16.57 4.30 -7.81
C TRP A 103 15.98 2.92 -7.41
N PHE A 104 16.80 1.87 -7.40
CA PHE A 104 16.44 0.51 -6.99
C PHE A 104 16.90 0.14 -5.56
N GLU A 105 17.61 1.03 -4.85
CA GLU A 105 18.00 0.81 -3.48
C GLU A 105 16.85 1.14 -2.52
N TRP A 106 16.41 0.13 -1.77
CA TRP A 106 15.33 0.30 -0.80
C TRP A 106 15.93 0.55 0.58
N SER A 107 15.40 1.55 1.28
CA SER A 107 15.70 1.72 2.71
C SER A 107 15.07 0.59 3.53
N GLU A 108 15.60 0.36 4.72
CA GLU A 108 15.05 -0.62 5.66
C GLU A 108 13.58 -0.30 6.00
N THR A 109 13.26 0.98 6.23
CA THR A 109 11.89 1.47 6.42
C THR A 109 10.99 1.15 5.23
N LYS A 110 11.47 1.36 4.00
CA LYS A 110 10.68 1.05 2.79
C LYS A 110 10.40 -0.45 2.71
N ILE A 111 11.40 -1.29 2.96
CA ILE A 111 11.21 -2.75 2.99
C ILE A 111 10.20 -3.14 4.08
N ALA A 112 10.29 -2.52 5.26
CA ALA A 112 9.41 -2.81 6.40
C ALA A 112 7.94 -2.47 6.12
N VAL A 113 7.65 -1.25 5.66
CA VAL A 113 6.25 -0.85 5.37
C VAL A 113 5.66 -1.66 4.22
N GLU A 114 6.48 -2.02 3.24
CA GLU A 114 6.10 -2.84 2.10
C GLU A 114 5.92 -4.33 2.48
N TRP A 115 6.60 -4.81 3.52
CA TRP A 115 6.35 -6.11 4.15
C TRP A 115 5.04 -6.10 4.93
N LEU A 116 4.79 -5.05 5.72
CA LEU A 116 3.55 -4.88 6.47
C LEU A 116 2.34 -4.76 5.54
N LEU A 117 2.52 -4.14 4.36
CA LEU A 117 1.51 -4.14 3.30
C LEU A 117 1.22 -5.58 2.81
N ASP A 118 2.25 -6.39 2.55
CA ASP A 118 2.11 -7.79 2.11
C ASP A 118 1.41 -8.68 3.15
N THR A 119 1.58 -8.40 4.44
CA THR A 119 0.94 -9.15 5.53
C THR A 119 -0.40 -8.53 5.97
N GLY A 120 -0.78 -7.40 5.40
CA GLY A 120 -1.98 -6.63 5.76
C GLY A 120 -2.00 -6.05 7.17
N GLU A 121 -0.84 -5.95 7.82
CA GLU A 121 -0.66 -5.16 9.04
C GLU A 121 -0.65 -3.65 8.74
N VAL A 122 -0.48 -3.30 7.47
CA VAL A 122 -0.63 -1.96 6.91
C VAL A 122 -1.45 -2.07 5.62
N VAL A 123 -2.22 -1.05 5.30
CA VAL A 123 -3.01 -0.94 4.05
C VAL A 123 -2.69 0.36 3.31
N CYS A 124 -2.86 0.35 1.99
CA CYS A 124 -2.81 1.54 1.15
C CYS A 124 -4.19 1.79 0.55
N ALA A 125 -5.02 2.60 1.20
CA ALA A 125 -6.37 2.98 0.72
C ALA A 125 -6.42 4.38 0.08
N GLU A 126 -5.28 5.10 0.06
CA GLU A 126 -5.16 6.44 -0.52
C GLU A 126 -3.81 6.57 -1.24
N ARG A 127 -3.77 7.41 -2.27
CA ARG A 127 -2.53 7.90 -2.85
C ARG A 127 -2.50 9.42 -2.88
N ARG A 128 -1.34 10.00 -2.55
CA ARG A 128 -1.05 11.43 -2.73
C ARG A 128 -0.19 11.58 -3.98
N GLY A 129 -0.87 11.71 -5.12
CA GLY A 129 -0.26 11.58 -6.44
C GLY A 129 0.42 10.21 -6.58
N TRP A 130 1.74 10.20 -6.68
CA TRP A 130 2.48 8.96 -6.97
C TRP A 130 2.94 8.23 -5.73
N LYS A 131 2.61 8.73 -4.54
CA LYS A 131 3.01 8.15 -3.28
C LYS A 131 1.85 7.37 -2.69
N ARG A 132 2.08 6.09 -2.38
CA ARG A 132 1.19 5.34 -1.49
C ARG A 132 1.13 6.05 -0.15
N VAL A 133 -0.07 6.13 0.41
CA VAL A 133 -0.30 6.52 1.80
C VAL A 133 -0.61 5.23 2.55
N TYR A 134 0.21 4.93 3.54
CA TYR A 134 0.09 3.76 4.38
C TYR A 134 -0.68 4.12 5.63
N ASP A 135 -1.62 3.28 6.02
CA ASP A 135 -2.36 3.40 7.29
C ASP A 135 -2.58 2.02 7.92
N LEU A 136 -3.08 2.02 9.14
CA LEU A 136 -3.48 0.82 9.87
C LEU A 136 -4.80 0.28 9.30
N PRO A 137 -4.95 -1.05 9.16
CA PRO A 137 -6.15 -1.65 8.59
C PRO A 137 -7.41 -1.26 9.34
N GLU A 138 -7.38 -1.19 10.68
CA GLU A 138 -8.53 -0.83 11.52
C GLU A 138 -9.08 0.59 11.29
N ARG A 139 -8.31 1.48 10.62
CA ARG A 139 -8.76 2.82 10.26
C ARG A 139 -9.29 2.93 8.82
N ALA A 140 -8.81 2.06 7.94
CA ALA A 140 -8.99 2.19 6.50
C ALA A 140 -9.87 1.10 5.87
N VAL A 141 -10.10 -0.02 6.57
CA VAL A 141 -10.97 -1.12 6.13
C VAL A 141 -12.19 -1.18 7.06
N PRO A 142 -13.43 -1.25 6.52
CA PRO A 142 -14.63 -1.41 7.32
C PRO A 142 -14.54 -2.61 8.27
N GLU A 143 -15.05 -2.48 9.49
CA GLU A 143 -14.93 -3.49 10.55
C GLU A 143 -15.43 -4.88 10.12
N LEU A 144 -16.56 -4.92 9.40
CA LEU A 144 -17.14 -6.17 8.88
C LEU A 144 -16.25 -6.90 7.87
N LEU A 145 -15.28 -6.19 7.28
CA LEU A 145 -14.33 -6.72 6.30
C LEU A 145 -12.96 -7.00 6.92
N LEU A 146 -12.68 -6.58 8.16
CA LEU A 146 -11.36 -6.75 8.79
C LEU A 146 -11.00 -8.20 9.11
N LEU A 147 -11.98 -9.10 9.14
CA LEU A 147 -11.78 -10.50 9.51
C LEU A 147 -10.82 -11.22 8.55
N ASP A 148 -9.89 -11.96 9.15
CA ASP A 148 -8.76 -12.59 8.47
C ASP A 148 -8.85 -14.13 8.55
N GLU A 149 -10.08 -14.68 8.46
CA GLU A 149 -10.39 -16.13 8.57
C GLU A 149 -9.64 -17.01 7.55
#